data_AF-A0A9P0FMQ8-F1
#
_entry.id   AF-A0A9P0FMQ8-F1
#
_cell.length_a   1.000
_cell.length_b   1.000
_cell.length_c   1.000
_cell.angle_alpha   90.00
_cell.angle_beta   90.00
_cell.angle_gamma   90.00
#
_symmetry.space_group_name_H-M   'P 1'
#
loop_
_entity.id
_entity.type
_entity.pdbx_description
1 polymer ?
#
loop_
_entity_poly.entity_id
_entity_poly.type
_entity_poly.pdbx_seq_one_letter_code
_entity_poly.pdbx_strand_id
1 'polypeptide(L)'
;MNELVTNQQVIGKAILQLYTNMKKDSTSRKSTEYFKRRTDVLNERWANAEQTHAEIIKIKELSYEYWTSEYYKQIEKSYRDCYKYIQDSTTCINEFSEDEDTRVKYQMQRIQDLQHIINRIDDALAHD
;
A
#
# COMPACT_ATOMS: atom_id res chain seq x y z
N MET A 1 -26.13 -5.19 21.42
CA MET A 1 -24.78 -5.63 21.81
C MET A 1 -24.25 -6.74 20.89
N ASN A 2 -24.89 -7.91 20.82
CA ASN A 2 -24.45 -9.04 19.98
C ASN A 2 -24.17 -8.65 18.51
N GLU A 3 -25.10 -7.94 17.86
CA GLU A 3 -24.93 -7.53 16.46
C GLU A 3 -23.71 -6.61 16.24
N LEU A 4 -23.46 -5.67 17.15
CA LEU A 4 -22.31 -4.77 17.06
C LEU A 4 -21.00 -5.53 17.24
N VAL A 5 -20.96 -6.48 18.17
CA VAL A 5 -19.76 -7.32 18.37
C VAL A 5 -19.53 -8.21 17.16
N THR A 6 -20.58 -8.81 16.60
CA THR A 6 -20.48 -9.55 15.34
C THR A 6 -19.98 -8.67 14.20
N ASN A 7 -20.47 -7.43 14.09
CA ASN A 7 -20.00 -6.48 13.09
C ASN A 7 -18.50 -6.16 13.29
N GLN A 8 -18.07 -5.91 14.53
CA GLN A 8 -16.66 -5.70 14.86
C GLN A 8 -15.81 -6.90 14.42
N GLN A 9 -16.30 -8.12 14.64
CA GLN A 9 -15.60 -9.34 14.25
C GLN A 9 -15.46 -9.49 12.74
N VAL A 10 -16.52 -9.15 11.99
CA VAL A 10 -16.50 -9.15 10.53
C VAL A 10 -15.47 -8.15 10.02
N ILE A 11 -15.47 -6.92 10.56
CA ILE A 11 -14.52 -5.88 10.17
C ILE A 11 -13.07 -6.31 10.48
N GLY A 12 -12.83 -6.86 11.68
CA GLY A 12 -11.51 -7.35 12.08
C GLY A 12 -10.98 -8.44 11.17
N LYS A 13 -11.82 -9.43 10.82
CA LYS A 13 -11.47 -10.48 9.84
C LYS A 13 -11.18 -9.89 8.47
N ALA A 14 -11.95 -8.90 8.03
CA ALA A 14 -11.74 -8.26 6.75
C ALA A 14 -10.39 -7.52 6.68
N ILE A 15 -9.98 -6.81 7.74
CA ILE A 15 -8.66 -6.16 7.83
C ILE A 15 -7.54 -7.20 7.75
N LEU A 16 -7.63 -8.29 8.51
CA LEU A 16 -6.63 -9.36 8.48
C LEU A 16 -6.55 -10.04 7.12
N GLN A 17 -7.69 -10.26 6.47
CA GLN A 17 -7.74 -10.85 5.14
C GLN A 17 -7.14 -9.92 4.08
N LEU A 18 -7.38 -8.61 4.17
CA LEU A 18 -6.74 -7.62 3.30
C LEU A 18 -5.22 -7.71 3.41
N TYR A 19 -4.70 -7.71 4.64
CA TYR A 19 -3.28 -7.82 4.89
C TYR A 19 -2.69 -9.13 4.34
N THR A 20 -3.33 -10.26 4.64
CA THR A 20 -2.89 -11.58 4.19
C THR A 20 -2.87 -11.70 2.67
N ASN A 21 -3.90 -11.18 2.00
CA ASN A 21 -4.00 -11.19 0.54
C ASN A 21 -2.89 -10.35 -0.09
N MET A 22 -2.63 -9.15 0.44
CA MET A 22 -1.53 -8.31 -0.05
C MET A 22 -0.17 -9.01 0.08
N LYS A 23 0.09 -9.70 1.20
CA LYS A 23 1.35 -10.46 1.35
C LYS A 23 1.50 -11.57 0.31
N LYS A 24 0.39 -12.22 -0.07
CA LYS A 24 0.37 -13.33 -1.03
C LYS A 24 0.33 -12.90 -2.50
N ASP A 25 -0.14 -11.69 -2.79
CA ASP A 25 -0.18 -11.18 -4.16
C ASP A 25 1.23 -11.08 -4.77
N SER A 26 1.35 -11.38 -6.06
CA SER A 26 2.61 -11.32 -6.79
C SER A 26 3.17 -9.89 -6.87
N THR A 27 4.48 -9.76 -6.96
CA THR A 27 5.17 -8.46 -7.10
C THR A 27 4.66 -7.67 -8.30
N SER A 28 4.36 -8.34 -9.42
CA SER A 28 3.83 -7.71 -10.64
C SER A 28 2.49 -6.99 -10.45
N ARG A 29 1.71 -7.33 -9.41
CA ARG A 29 0.43 -6.68 -9.09
C ARG A 29 0.58 -5.50 -8.14
N LYS A 30 1.73 -5.39 -7.47
CA LYS A 30 2.01 -4.43 -6.39
C LYS A 30 2.63 -3.17 -6.96
N SER A 31 1.80 -2.28 -7.49
CA SER A 31 2.18 -0.92 -7.88
C SER A 31 1.78 0.10 -6.81
N THR A 32 2.25 1.34 -6.93
CA THR A 32 1.81 2.47 -6.09
C THR A 32 0.29 2.65 -6.13
N GLU A 33 -0.33 2.55 -7.31
CA GLU A 33 -1.79 2.62 -7.47
C GLU A 33 -2.53 1.44 -6.82
N TYR A 34 -1.95 0.23 -6.89
CA TYR A 34 -2.48 -0.92 -6.15
C TYR A 34 -2.51 -0.63 -4.65
N PHE A 35 -1.40 -0.13 -4.10
CA PHE A 35 -1.28 0.15 -2.67
C PHE A 35 -2.18 1.30 -2.21
N LYS A 36 -2.34 2.34 -3.04
CA LYS A 36 -3.31 3.43 -2.78
C LYS A 36 -4.72 2.90 -2.58
N ARG A 37 -5.22 2.10 -3.53
CA ARG A 37 -6.56 1.47 -3.41
C ARG A 37 -6.70 0.59 -2.17
N ARG A 38 -5.62 -0.08 -1.74
CA ARG A 38 -5.63 -0.91 -0.54
C ARG A 38 -5.64 -0.08 0.73
N THR A 39 -4.95 1.06 0.75
CA THR A 39 -5.02 2.04 1.84
C THR A 39 -6.43 2.59 1.99
N ASP A 40 -7.09 2.95 0.89
CA ASP A 40 -8.46 3.48 0.94
C ASP A 40 -9.44 2.47 1.58
N VAL A 41 -9.38 1.20 1.13
CA VAL A 41 -10.18 0.11 1.70
C VAL A 41 -9.83 -0.18 3.16
N LEU A 42 -8.55 -0.09 3.54
CA LEU A 42 -8.11 -0.28 4.91
C LEU A 42 -8.67 0.82 5.82
N ASN A 43 -8.60 2.08 5.40
CA ASN A 43 -9.08 3.25 6.15
C ASN A 43 -10.60 3.23 6.29
N GLU A 44 -11.34 2.88 5.24
CA GLU A 44 -12.80 2.71 5.31
C GLU A 44 -13.19 1.65 6.36
N ARG A 45 -12.52 0.49 6.33
CA ARG A 45 -12.76 -0.58 7.31
C ARG A 45 -12.39 -0.16 8.72
N TRP A 46 -11.30 0.58 8.88
CA TRP A 46 -10.88 1.10 10.17
C TRP A 46 -11.89 2.10 10.75
N ALA A 47 -12.37 3.05 9.95
CA ALA A 47 -13.39 3.99 10.37
C ALA A 47 -14.67 3.28 10.84
N ASN A 48 -15.10 2.22 10.13
CA ASN A 48 -16.23 1.39 10.56
C ASN A 48 -15.95 0.64 11.87
N ALA A 49 -14.71 0.18 12.10
CA ALA A 49 -14.30 -0.45 13.35
C ALA A 49 -14.34 0.53 14.52
N GLU A 50 -13.90 1.78 14.31
CA GLU A 50 -13.93 2.84 15.32
C GLU A 50 -15.36 3.24 15.67
N GLN A 51 -16.22 3.42 14.66
CA GLN A 51 -17.64 3.71 14.87
C GLN A 51 -18.34 2.60 15.65
N THR A 52 -18.16 1.35 15.22
CA THR A 52 -18.79 0.19 15.87
C THR A 52 -18.28 0.04 17.31
N HIS A 53 -16.99 0.25 17.55
CA HIS A 53 -16.42 0.26 18.91
C HIS A 53 -17.01 1.37 19.78
N ALA A 54 -17.18 2.58 19.24
CA ALA A 54 -17.79 3.69 19.95
C ALA A 54 -19.24 3.38 20.35
N GLU A 55 -20.00 2.70 19.49
CA GLU A 55 -21.36 2.23 19.80
C GLU A 55 -21.36 1.15 20.88
N ILE A 56 -20.42 0.21 20.85
CA ILE A 56 -20.24 -0.80 21.90
C ILE A 56 -19.92 -0.14 23.26
N ILE A 57 -19.02 0.85 23.28
CA ILE A 57 -18.68 1.59 24.50
C ILE A 57 -19.91 2.29 25.08
N LYS A 58 -20.78 2.87 24.24
CA LYS A 58 -22.01 3.55 24.70
C LYS A 58 -22.97 2.63 25.44
N ILE A 59 -23.03 1.34 25.05
CA ILE A 59 -23.93 0.36 25.67
C ILE A 59 -23.46 -0.01 27.10
N LYS A 60 -22.16 0.16 27.43
CA LYS A 60 -21.57 -0.05 28.78
C LYS A 60 -21.89 -1.41 29.44
N GLU A 61 -22.11 -2.45 28.64
CA GLU A 61 -22.34 -3.80 29.14
C GLU A 61 -21.00 -4.49 29.45
N LEU A 62 -20.41 -4.16 30.60
CA LEU A 62 -19.05 -4.57 31.00
C LEU A 62 -18.89 -6.09 31.23
N SER A 63 -20.00 -6.82 31.42
CA SER A 63 -20.02 -8.28 31.57
C SER A 63 -19.80 -9.05 30.26
N TYR A 64 -19.75 -8.34 29.12
CA TYR A 64 -19.65 -8.97 27.81
C TYR A 64 -18.20 -9.33 27.45
N GLU A 65 -17.98 -10.49 26.84
CA GLU A 65 -16.65 -11.07 26.48
C GLU A 65 -15.77 -10.13 25.63
N TYR A 66 -16.40 -9.19 24.93
CA TYR A 66 -15.73 -8.13 24.19
C TYR A 66 -14.71 -7.34 25.02
N TRP A 67 -15.00 -7.12 26.31
CA TRP A 67 -14.14 -6.34 27.21
C TRP A 67 -12.97 -7.16 27.75
N THR A 68 -13.16 -8.46 27.96
CA THR A 68 -12.12 -9.35 28.51
C THR A 68 -11.15 -9.85 27.45
N SER A 69 -11.58 -9.94 26.19
CA SER A 69 -10.77 -10.44 25.07
C SER A 69 -9.79 -9.42 24.49
N GLU A 70 -9.86 -8.15 24.90
CA GLU A 70 -9.14 -7.02 24.30
C GLU A 70 -9.26 -6.97 22.76
N TYR A 71 -10.38 -7.47 22.22
CA TYR A 71 -10.52 -7.73 20.79
C TYR A 71 -10.30 -6.48 19.93
N TYR A 72 -10.76 -5.32 20.41
CA TYR A 72 -10.51 -4.04 19.74
C TYR A 72 -9.02 -3.74 19.55
N LYS A 73 -8.18 -3.97 20.57
CA LYS A 73 -6.73 -3.77 20.48
C LYS A 73 -6.09 -4.70 19.45
N GLN A 74 -6.61 -5.91 19.29
CA GLN A 74 -6.14 -6.86 18.29
C GLN A 74 -6.43 -6.38 16.86
N ILE A 75 -7.62 -5.80 16.63
CA ILE A 75 -7.97 -5.18 15.34
C ILE A 75 -7.07 -3.98 15.08
N GLU A 76 -6.90 -3.12 16.07
CA GLU A 76 -6.06 -1.92 15.98
C GLU A 76 -4.60 -2.27 15.63
N LYS A 77 -4.06 -3.32 16.27
CA LYS A 77 -2.74 -3.88 15.91
C LYS A 77 -2.73 -4.37 14.46
N SER A 78 -3.75 -5.10 14.03
CA SER A 78 -3.84 -5.63 12.65
C SER A 78 -3.91 -4.50 11.62
N TYR A 79 -4.64 -3.42 11.92
CA TYR A 79 -4.68 -2.20 11.11
C TYR A 79 -3.28 -1.58 11.00
N ARG A 80 -2.59 -1.37 12.13
CA ARG A 80 -1.23 -0.81 12.16
C ARG A 80 -0.23 -1.66 11.36
N ASP A 81 -0.24 -2.98 11.56
CA ASP A 81 0.64 -3.90 10.84
C ASP A 81 0.37 -3.85 9.32
N CYS A 82 -0.90 -3.79 8.93
CA CYS A 82 -1.31 -3.67 7.54
C CYS A 82 -0.90 -2.33 6.91
N TYR A 83 -1.12 -1.23 7.62
CA TYR A 83 -0.78 0.12 7.16
C TYR A 83 0.74 0.28 7.00
N LYS A 84 1.50 -0.19 8.00
CA LYS A 84 2.97 -0.21 7.93
C LYS A 84 3.47 -1.01 6.73
N TYR A 85 2.91 -2.18 6.48
CA TYR A 85 3.27 -2.98 5.31
C TYR A 85 3.05 -2.23 4.00
N ILE A 86 1.94 -1.50 3.86
CA ILE A 86 1.66 -0.70 2.68
C ILE A 86 2.68 0.43 2.52
N GLN A 87 2.99 1.15 3.61
CA GLN A 87 3.98 2.23 3.58
C GLN A 87 5.36 1.71 3.19
N ASP A 88 5.86 0.69 3.89
CA ASP A 88 7.18 0.10 3.64
C ASP A 88 7.27 -0.42 2.18
N SER A 89 6.19 -1.01 1.65
CA SER A 89 6.14 -1.49 0.26
C SER A 89 6.08 -0.36 -0.77
N THR A 90 5.40 0.75 -0.46
CA THR A 90 5.27 1.89 -1.36
C THR A 90 6.58 2.67 -1.47
N THR A 91 7.26 2.87 -0.34
CA THR A 91 8.60 3.49 -0.30
C THR A 91 9.58 2.71 -1.17
N CYS A 92 9.62 1.38 -0.97
CA CYS A 92 10.46 0.48 -1.76
C CYS A 92 10.22 0.62 -3.28
N ILE A 93 8.96 0.66 -3.72
CA ILE A 93 8.62 0.85 -5.14
C ILE A 93 9.11 2.20 -5.68
N ASN A 94 8.95 3.27 -4.91
CA ASN A 94 9.36 4.60 -5.34
C ASN A 94 10.89 4.71 -5.45
N GLU A 95 11.63 4.14 -4.50
CA GLU A 95 13.11 4.09 -4.54
C GLU A 95 13.62 3.36 -5.79
N PHE A 96 12.99 2.24 -6.17
CA PHE A 96 13.36 1.53 -7.41
C PHE A 96 12.98 2.33 -8.67
N SER A 97 11.84 3.02 -8.67
CA SER A 97 11.43 3.85 -9.81
C SER A 97 12.39 5.02 -10.05
N GLU A 98 12.88 5.66 -8.99
CA GLU A 98 13.84 6.77 -9.10
C GLU A 98 15.20 6.33 -9.66
N ASP A 99 15.67 5.13 -9.30
CA ASP A 99 16.90 4.55 -9.84
C ASP A 99 16.75 4.19 -11.34
N GLU A 100 15.60 3.62 -11.73
CA GLU A 100 15.32 3.32 -13.14
C GLU A 100 15.24 4.58 -14.00
N ASP A 101 14.55 5.62 -13.54
CA ASP A 101 14.48 6.90 -14.25
C ASP A 101 15.86 7.52 -14.44
N THR A 102 16.72 7.43 -13.43
CA THR A 102 18.10 7.89 -13.49
C THR A 102 18.89 7.11 -14.54
N ARG A 103 18.78 5.77 -14.52
CA ARG A 103 19.42 4.89 -15.51
C ARG A 103 18.96 5.19 -16.94
N VAL A 104 17.66 5.39 -17.15
CA VAL A 104 17.09 5.72 -18.46
C VAL A 104 17.60 7.07 -18.97
N LYS A 105 17.66 8.10 -18.10
CA LYS A 105 18.22 9.41 -18.47
C LYS A 105 19.67 9.32 -18.95
N TYR A 106 20.52 8.56 -18.24
CA TYR A 106 21.90 8.35 -18.67
C TYR A 106 22.01 7.63 -20.03
N GLN A 107 21.14 6.65 -20.29
CA GLN A 107 21.11 5.96 -21.58
C GLN A 107 20.66 6.89 -22.71
N MET A 108 19.64 7.72 -22.48
CA MET A 108 19.18 8.71 -23.45
C MET A 108 20.27 9.72 -23.80
N GLN A 109 21.02 10.22 -22.81
CA GLN A 109 22.13 11.14 -23.05
C GLN A 109 23.20 10.49 -23.94
N ARG A 110 23.59 9.25 -23.65
CA ARG A 110 24.56 8.51 -24.47
C ARG A 110 24.08 8.32 -25.91
N ILE A 111 22.78 8.07 -26.11
CA ILE A 111 22.20 7.95 -27.45
C ILE A 111 22.27 9.29 -28.19
N GLN A 112 21.97 10.41 -27.53
CA GLN A 112 22.08 11.74 -28.11
C GLN A 112 23.52 12.08 -28.51
N ASP A 113 24.49 11.76 -27.64
CA ASP A 113 25.91 11.99 -27.93
C ASP A 113 26.37 11.17 -29.16
N LEU A 114 25.94 9.91 -29.25
CA LEU A 114 26.22 9.06 -30.41
C LEU A 114 25.57 9.58 -31.70
N GLN A 115 24.33 10.05 -31.63
CA GLN A 115 23.65 10.68 -32.77
C GLN A 115 24.41 11.92 -33.26
N HIS A 116 24.91 12.74 -32.33
CA HIS A 116 25.71 13.90 -32.69
C HIS A 116 27.03 13.52 -33.37
N ILE A 117 27.69 12.45 -32.91
CA ILE A 117 28.89 11.92 -33.55
C ILE A 117 28.59 11.41 -34.97
N ILE A 118 27.52 10.64 -35.15
CA ILE A 118 27.12 10.10 -36.46
C ILE A 118 26.88 11.25 -37.45
N ASN A 119 26.10 12.26 -37.07
CA ASN A 119 25.83 13.41 -37.94
C ASN A 119 27.12 14.12 -38.38
N ARG A 120 28.08 14.28 -37.47
CA ARG A 120 29.38 14.90 -37.81
C ARG A 120 30.21 14.05 -38.78
N ILE A 121 30.11 12.72 -38.71
CA ILE A 121 30.76 11.82 -39.66
C ILE A 121 30.08 11.93 -41.02
N ASP A 122 28.75 11.91 -41.05
CA ASP A 122 27.97 12.04 -42.29
C ASP A 122 28.26 13.38 -43.00
N ASP A 123 28.33 14.49 -42.25
CA ASP A 123 28.71 15.81 -42.79
C ASP A 123 30.13 15.81 -43.38
N ALA A 124 31.08 15.15 -42.71
CA ALA A 124 32.46 15.04 -43.19
C ALA A 124 32.54 14.21 -44.48
N LEU A 125 31.80 13.11 -44.57
CA LEU A 125 31.73 12.25 -45.75
C LEU A 125 30.98 12.89 -46.92
N ALA A 126 30.07 13.83 -46.67
CA ALA A 126 29.34 14.56 -47.71
C ALA A 126 30.16 15.67 -48.38
N HIS A 127 31.36 15.98 -47.86
CA HIS A 127 32.23 17.06 -48.34
C HIS A 127 33.61 16.57 -48.85
N ASP A 128 33.82 15.26 -48.91
CA ASP A 128 34.90 14.57 -49.63
C ASP A 128 34.39 14.03 -50.99
#